data_AF-A0A7Z9ZX72-F1
#
_entry.id   AF-A0A7Z9ZX72-F1
#
_cell.length_a   1.000
_cell.length_b   1.000
_cell.length_c   1.000
_cell.angle_alpha   90.00
_cell.angle_beta   90.00
_cell.angle_gamma   90.00
#
_symmetry.space_group_name_H-M   'P 1'
#
loop_
_entity.id
_entity.type
_entity.pdbx_description
1 polymer ?
#
loop_
_entity_poly.entity_id
_entity_poly.type
_entity_poly.pdbx_seq_one_letter_code
_entity_poly.pdbx_strand_id
1 'polypeptide(L)'
;PGEGLKVLLEGEEVTNEIRLPKVAEAASVISTYPEVRQALVELQRRLGSKGPTVAEGRDVQTVVFPDAEVKIFLVASLEERARRRYLDLIARGIREPFEKVKREIEERDIRDMRREVAPLRPAPDSFVIDSTPNFPGETIERAVWIVKRRLSEVTNK
;
A
#
# COMPACT_ATOMS: atom_id res chain seq x y z
N PRO A 1 11.47 12.82 -16.22
CA PRO A 1 10.47 12.63 -15.14
C PRO A 1 9.10 12.39 -15.76
N GLY A 2 8.61 11.14 -15.73
CA GLY A 2 7.29 10.82 -16.29
C GLY A 2 6.19 11.59 -15.55
N GLU A 3 5.11 11.94 -16.25
CA GLU A 3 3.91 12.46 -15.60
C GLU A 3 3.50 11.45 -14.51
N GLY A 4 3.37 11.93 -13.27
CA GLY A 4 2.99 11.08 -12.15
C GLY A 4 1.61 10.45 -12.34
N LEU A 5 1.27 9.48 -11.49
CA LEU A 5 -0.06 8.85 -11.48
C LEU A 5 -1.16 9.93 -11.37
N LYS A 6 -2.03 10.00 -12.38
CA LYS A 6 -3.24 10.83 -12.40
C LYS A 6 -4.44 10.00 -11.94
N VAL A 7 -5.27 10.56 -11.07
CA VAL A 7 -6.51 9.93 -10.60
C VAL A 7 -7.70 10.79 -11.02
N LEU A 8 -8.65 10.18 -11.72
CA LEU A 8 -9.86 10.83 -12.19
C LEU A 8 -11.08 10.31 -11.42
N LEU A 9 -11.94 11.22 -11.00
CA LEU A 9 -13.28 10.92 -10.47
C LEU A 9 -14.29 11.63 -11.36
N GLU A 10 -15.16 10.86 -12.02
CA GLU A 10 -16.19 11.39 -12.94
C GLU A 10 -15.63 12.32 -14.04
N GLY A 11 -14.36 12.10 -14.44
CA GLY A 11 -13.66 12.90 -15.44
C GLY A 11 -12.86 14.08 -14.88
N GLU A 12 -13.03 14.42 -13.61
CA GLU A 12 -12.26 15.46 -12.93
C GLU A 12 -10.99 14.90 -12.29
N GLU A 13 -9.88 15.63 -12.40
CA GLU A 13 -8.64 15.23 -11.74
C GLU A 13 -8.68 15.50 -10.24
N VAL A 14 -8.48 14.44 -9.44
CA VAL A 14 -8.48 14.48 -7.97
C VAL A 14 -7.16 13.98 -7.36
N THR A 15 -6.10 13.96 -8.17
CA THR A 15 -4.78 13.39 -7.85
C THR A 15 -4.18 13.91 -6.53
N ASN A 16 -4.43 15.17 -6.18
CA ASN A 16 -3.86 15.79 -4.98
C ASN A 16 -4.83 15.73 -3.79
N GLU A 17 -6.12 15.86 -4.08
CA GLU A 17 -7.24 15.89 -3.16
C GLU A 17 -7.34 14.58 -2.38
N ILE A 18 -7.20 13.43 -3.07
CA ILE A 18 -7.25 12.11 -2.43
C ILE A 18 -6.11 11.86 -1.43
N ARG A 19 -5.06 12.70 -1.46
CA ARG A 19 -3.86 12.58 -0.60
C ARG A 19 -3.94 13.46 0.66
N LEU A 20 -4.98 14.29 0.77
CA LEU A 20 -5.22 15.12 1.95
C LEU A 20 -5.49 14.24 3.19
N PRO A 21 -5.02 14.65 4.38
CA PRO A 21 -5.21 13.87 5.62
C PRO A 21 -6.67 13.49 5.88
N LYS A 22 -7.60 14.43 5.71
CA LYS A 22 -9.06 14.19 5.87
C LYS A 22 -9.60 13.08 4.97
N VAL A 23 -9.07 12.94 3.75
CA VAL A 23 -9.52 11.91 2.79
C VAL A 23 -8.92 10.57 3.15
N ALA A 24 -7.64 10.53 3.57
CA ALA A 24 -7.00 9.31 4.05
C ALA A 24 -7.69 8.74 5.30
N GLU A 25 -8.10 9.61 6.23
CA GLU A 25 -8.87 9.22 7.41
C GLU A 25 -10.25 8.65 7.01
N ALA A 26 -11.00 9.39 6.19
CA ALA A 26 -12.30 8.92 5.69
C ALA A 26 -12.19 7.57 4.97
N ALA A 27 -11.17 7.36 4.14
CA ALA A 27 -10.92 6.09 3.47
C ALA A 27 -10.60 4.95 4.45
N SER A 28 -9.88 5.23 5.54
CA SER A 28 -9.61 4.24 6.60
C SER A 28 -10.89 3.83 7.33
N VAL A 29 -11.81 4.78 7.57
CA VAL A 29 -13.13 4.48 8.16
C VAL A 29 -14.01 3.72 7.18
N ILE A 30 -14.17 4.20 5.95
CA ILE A 30 -15.04 3.59 4.94
C ILE A 30 -14.59 2.16 4.59
N SER A 31 -13.28 1.89 4.62
CA SER A 31 -12.76 0.55 4.34
C SER A 31 -13.07 -0.50 5.42
N THR A 32 -13.70 -0.14 6.55
CA THR A 32 -14.16 -1.12 7.55
C THR A 32 -15.51 -1.75 7.18
N TYR A 33 -16.30 -1.13 6.29
CA TYR A 33 -17.60 -1.66 5.87
C TYR A 33 -17.42 -2.88 4.94
N PRO A 34 -17.94 -4.07 5.30
CA PRO A 34 -17.77 -5.29 4.52
C PRO A 34 -18.29 -5.17 3.08
N GLU A 35 -19.43 -4.52 2.87
CA GLU A 35 -20.09 -4.39 1.57
C GLU A 35 -19.27 -3.50 0.62
N VAL A 36 -18.70 -2.42 1.15
CA VAL A 36 -17.77 -1.55 0.40
C VAL A 36 -16.53 -2.35 0.00
N ARG A 37 -15.96 -3.12 0.93
CA ARG A 37 -14.79 -3.96 0.63
C ARG A 37 -15.12 -5.00 -0.42
N GLN A 38 -16.25 -5.70 -0.32
CA GLN A 38 -16.65 -6.72 -1.27
C GLN A 38 -16.70 -6.15 -2.70
N ALA A 39 -17.41 -5.04 -2.89
CA ALA A 39 -17.51 -4.39 -4.20
C ALA A 39 -16.14 -3.96 -4.76
N LEU A 40 -15.26 -3.42 -3.90
CA LEU A 40 -13.93 -2.98 -4.32
C LEU A 40 -12.97 -4.15 -4.62
N VAL A 41 -13.07 -5.27 -3.88
CA VAL A 41 -12.25 -6.47 -4.15
C VAL A 41 -12.63 -7.09 -5.49
N GLU A 42 -13.93 -7.19 -5.79
CA GLU A 42 -14.41 -7.67 -7.10
C GLU A 42 -13.89 -6.79 -8.24
N LEU A 43 -13.94 -5.46 -8.07
CA LEU A 43 -13.38 -4.52 -9.04
C LEU A 43 -11.86 -4.71 -9.22
N GLN A 44 -11.11 -4.81 -8.13
CA GLN A 44 -9.65 -4.99 -8.18
C GLN A 44 -9.27 -6.28 -8.91
N ARG A 45 -9.95 -7.40 -8.61
CA ARG A 45 -9.72 -8.69 -9.28
C ARG A 45 -9.97 -8.61 -10.79
N ARG A 46 -11.08 -7.97 -11.20
CA ARG A 46 -11.40 -7.75 -12.62
C ARG A 46 -10.37 -6.88 -13.34
N LEU A 47 -9.74 -5.94 -12.65
CA LEU A 47 -8.67 -5.12 -13.21
C LEU A 47 -7.37 -5.93 -13.33
N GLY A 48 -7.01 -6.69 -12.28
CA GLY A 48 -5.81 -7.52 -12.26
C GLY A 48 -5.84 -8.68 -13.26
N SER A 49 -7.03 -9.17 -13.64
CA SER A 49 -7.16 -10.26 -14.63
C SER A 49 -6.88 -9.83 -16.07
N LYS A 50 -6.62 -8.54 -16.34
CA LYS A 50 -6.37 -8.02 -17.71
C LYS A 50 -4.94 -8.19 -18.19
N GLY A 51 -4.02 -8.62 -17.32
CA GLY A 51 -2.61 -8.83 -17.66
C GLY A 51 -1.69 -8.76 -16.45
N PRO A 52 -0.36 -8.77 -16.68
CA PRO A 52 0.62 -8.62 -15.60
C PRO A 52 0.36 -7.36 -14.79
N THR A 53 0.19 -7.52 -13.47
CA THR A 53 -0.25 -6.44 -12.58
C THR A 53 0.63 -6.38 -11.34
N VAL A 54 1.05 -5.17 -10.97
CA VAL A 54 1.60 -4.90 -9.64
C VAL A 54 0.48 -4.27 -8.81
N ALA A 55 0.06 -4.95 -7.75
CA ALA A 55 -0.99 -4.48 -6.85
C ALA A 55 -0.41 -4.09 -5.49
N GLU A 56 -0.78 -2.90 -5.00
CA GLU A 56 -0.39 -2.36 -3.70
C GLU A 56 -1.62 -2.20 -2.80
N GLY A 57 -1.52 -2.62 -1.53
CA GLY A 57 -2.58 -2.46 -0.54
C GLY A 57 -2.31 -3.26 0.73
N ARG A 58 -3.31 -3.32 1.62
CA ARG A 58 -3.16 -3.90 2.97
C ARG A 58 -3.40 -5.41 3.01
N ASP A 59 -4.41 -5.87 2.28
CA ASP A 59 -4.90 -7.25 2.24
C ASP A 59 -4.79 -7.88 0.85
N VAL A 60 -3.98 -7.28 -0.02
CA VAL A 60 -3.82 -7.71 -1.41
C VAL A 60 -3.35 -9.16 -1.50
N GLN A 61 -2.39 -9.53 -0.66
CA GLN A 61 -1.74 -10.85 -0.69
C GLN A 61 -2.55 -11.97 -0.04
N THR A 62 -3.52 -11.61 0.80
CA THR A 62 -4.27 -12.56 1.63
C THR A 62 -5.74 -12.65 1.22
N VAL A 63 -6.27 -11.62 0.55
CA VAL A 63 -7.68 -11.54 0.17
C VAL A 63 -7.86 -11.22 -1.30
N VAL A 64 -7.24 -10.17 -1.83
CA VAL A 64 -7.52 -9.73 -3.21
C VAL A 64 -6.95 -10.72 -4.22
N PHE A 65 -5.66 -11.02 -4.12
CA PHE A 65 -4.90 -11.94 -4.96
C PHE A 65 -4.11 -12.95 -4.09
N PRO A 66 -4.82 -13.87 -3.42
CA PRO A 66 -4.17 -14.89 -2.58
C PRO A 66 -3.27 -15.84 -3.38
N ASP A 67 -3.46 -15.94 -4.69
CA ASP A 67 -2.70 -16.81 -5.60
C ASP A 67 -1.64 -16.07 -6.42
N ALA A 68 -1.32 -14.82 -6.07
CA ALA A 68 -0.29 -14.03 -6.76
C ALA A 68 1.07 -14.77 -6.79
N GLU A 69 1.75 -14.75 -7.93
CA GLU A 69 3.02 -15.48 -8.14
C GLU A 69 4.15 -14.96 -7.24
N VAL A 70 4.10 -13.66 -6.90
CA VAL A 70 5.06 -12.99 -6.04
C VAL A 70 4.33 -12.09 -5.04
N LYS A 71 4.64 -12.24 -3.76
CA LYS A 71 4.08 -11.45 -2.66
C LYS A 71 5.21 -10.81 -1.88
N ILE A 72 5.17 -9.49 -1.72
CA ILE A 72 6.20 -8.71 -1.01
C ILE A 72 5.54 -7.91 0.11
N PHE A 73 5.85 -8.23 1.36
CA PHE A 73 5.37 -7.48 2.52
C PHE A 73 6.42 -6.45 2.93
N LEU A 74 6.14 -5.18 2.66
CA LEU A 74 7.05 -4.07 2.97
C LEU A 74 6.83 -3.58 4.40
N VAL A 75 7.88 -3.57 5.21
CA VAL A 75 7.86 -3.03 6.58
C VAL A 75 8.83 -1.86 6.73
N ALA A 76 8.57 -1.05 7.75
CA ALA A 76 9.48 -0.03 8.24
C ALA A 76 9.10 0.35 9.68
N SER A 77 10.05 0.88 10.44
CA SER A 77 9.78 1.42 11.78
C SER A 77 8.71 2.52 11.73
N LEU A 78 7.98 2.69 12.83
CA LEU A 78 6.98 3.75 12.96
C LEU A 78 7.63 5.13 12.78
N GLU A 79 8.79 5.36 13.39
CA GLU A 79 9.57 6.60 13.28
C GLU A 79 9.93 6.93 11.83
N GLU A 80 10.41 5.96 11.05
CA GLU A 80 10.81 6.23 9.67
C GLU A 80 9.59 6.46 8.77
N ARG A 81 8.48 5.75 8.99
CA ARG A 81 7.21 6.00 8.29
C ARG A 81 6.65 7.39 8.61
N ALA A 82 6.68 7.78 9.89
CA ALA A 82 6.28 9.12 10.33
C ALA A 82 7.16 10.22 9.73
N ARG A 83 8.48 10.02 9.70
CA ARG A 83 9.43 10.95 9.09
C ARG A 83 9.17 11.12 7.60
N ARG A 84 9.02 10.03 6.84
CA ARG A 84 8.71 10.07 5.41
C ARG A 84 7.40 10.81 5.14
N ARG A 85 6.35 10.51 5.90
CA ARG A 85 5.04 11.18 5.76
C ARG A 85 5.11 12.66 6.12
N TYR A 86 5.81 13.01 7.19
CA TYR A 86 6.01 14.40 7.60
C TYR A 86 6.70 15.23 6.51
N LEU A 87 7.76 14.68 5.89
CA LEU A 87 8.45 15.32 4.77
C LEU A 87 7.56 15.46 3.52
N ASP A 88 6.73 14.45 3.20
CA ASP A 88 5.73 14.50 2.12
C ASP A 88 4.69 15.60 2.36
N LEU A 89 4.20 15.76 3.60
CA LEU A 89 3.26 16.82 3.95
C LEU A 89 3.90 18.22 3.83
N ILE A 90 5.14 18.40 4.32
CA ILE A 90 5.87 19.66 4.16
C ILE A 90 6.06 20.02 2.69
N ALA A 91 6.46 19.05 1.86
CA ALA A 91 6.66 19.26 0.42
C ALA A 91 5.38 19.69 -0.30
N ARG A 92 4.21 19.37 0.26
CA ARG A 92 2.88 19.78 -0.23
C ARG A 92 2.36 21.07 0.42
N GLY A 93 3.15 21.74 1.26
CA GLY A 93 2.75 22.95 1.97
C GLY A 93 1.82 22.70 3.18
N ILE A 94 1.66 21.45 3.62
CA ILE A 94 0.83 21.07 4.75
C ILE A 94 1.71 21.02 6.00
N ARG A 95 1.35 21.83 7.02
CA ARG A 95 2.09 21.90 8.29
C ARG A 95 1.31 21.19 9.38
N GLU A 96 1.84 20.07 9.84
CA GLU A 96 1.33 19.34 11.02
C GLU A 96 2.50 18.96 11.93
N PRO A 97 2.32 18.93 13.26
CA PRO A 97 3.38 18.49 14.16
C PRO A 97 3.79 17.04 13.87
N PHE A 98 5.09 16.74 13.91
CA PHE A 98 5.62 15.39 13.70
C PHE A 98 4.93 14.35 14.62
N GLU A 99 4.75 14.68 15.90
CA GLU A 99 4.06 13.82 16.86
C GLU A 99 2.60 13.54 16.51
N LYS A 100 1.92 14.47 15.84
CA LYS A 100 0.57 14.24 15.32
C LYS A 100 0.61 13.21 14.19
N VAL A 101 1.50 13.39 13.22
CA VAL A 101 1.67 12.46 12.08
C VAL A 101 2.02 11.06 12.56
N LYS A 102 2.95 10.95 13.53
CA LYS A 102 3.35 9.67 14.11
C LYS A 102 2.17 8.94 14.75
N ARG A 103 1.42 9.64 15.61
CA ARG A 103 0.24 9.07 16.28
C ARG A 103 -0.82 8.60 15.28
N GLU A 104 -1.11 9.40 14.25
CA GLU A 104 -2.09 9.01 13.23
C GLU A 104 -1.69 7.74 12.47
N ILE A 105 -0.41 7.56 12.19
CA ILE A 105 0.10 6.33 11.55
C ILE A 105 -0.05 5.15 12.51
N GLU A 106 0.32 5.31 13.78
CA GLU A 106 0.20 4.25 14.79
C GLU A 106 -1.26 3.82 15.00
N GLU A 107 -2.18 4.78 15.16
CA GLU A 107 -3.62 4.51 15.29
C GLU A 107 -4.17 3.78 14.06
N ARG A 108 -3.71 4.17 12.86
CA ARG A 108 -4.08 3.49 11.62
C ARG A 108 -3.53 2.06 11.58
N ASP A 109 -2.28 1.83 11.96
CA ASP A 109 -1.69 0.49 11.97
C ASP A 109 -2.44 -0.43 12.93
N ILE A 110 -2.72 0.06 14.15
CA ILE A 110 -3.50 -0.68 15.15
C ILE A 110 -4.86 -1.06 14.56
N ARG A 111 -5.54 -0.12 13.90
CA ARG A 111 -6.83 -0.37 13.25
C ARG A 111 -6.69 -1.40 12.13
N ASP A 112 -5.74 -1.23 11.22
CA ASP A 112 -5.52 -2.12 10.07
C ASP A 112 -5.16 -3.54 10.53
N MET A 113 -4.39 -3.71 11.61
CA MET A 113 -3.97 -5.01 12.16
C MET A 113 -5.07 -5.71 12.97
N ARG A 114 -5.92 -4.95 13.68
CA ARG A 114 -6.98 -5.51 14.55
C ARG A 114 -8.31 -5.76 13.85
N ARG A 115 -8.44 -5.41 12.57
CA ARG A 115 -9.66 -5.68 11.80
C ARG A 115 -9.99 -7.18 11.81
N GLU A 116 -11.24 -7.51 12.11
CA GLU A 116 -11.73 -8.90 12.05
C GLU A 116 -11.68 -9.44 10.62
N VAL A 117 -12.03 -8.59 9.65
CA VAL A 117 -12.01 -8.94 8.24
C VAL A 117 -10.75 -8.37 7.60
N ALA A 118 -9.94 -9.27 7.02
CA ALA A 118 -8.74 -8.93 6.26
C ALA A 118 -7.71 -8.08 7.01
N PRO A 119 -7.23 -8.55 8.18
CA PRO A 119 -6.21 -7.84 8.95
C PRO A 119 -4.93 -7.66 8.14
N LEU A 120 -4.25 -6.54 8.36
CA LEU A 120 -2.91 -6.30 7.81
C LEU A 120 -1.93 -7.30 8.40
N ARG A 121 -1.54 -8.29 7.59
CA ARG A 121 -0.54 -9.30 7.94
C ARG A 121 0.15 -9.83 6.68
N PRO A 122 1.41 -10.27 6.78
CA PRO A 122 2.07 -10.97 5.69
C PRO A 122 1.33 -12.27 5.36
N ALA A 123 1.26 -12.61 4.07
CA ALA A 123 0.90 -13.96 3.67
C ALA A 123 2.02 -14.94 4.05
N PRO A 124 1.73 -16.24 4.32
CA PRO A 124 2.75 -17.21 4.71
C PRO A 124 3.92 -17.35 3.73
N ASP A 125 3.67 -17.10 2.45
CA ASP A 125 4.62 -17.17 1.33
C ASP A 125 5.13 -15.80 0.87
N SER A 126 4.89 -14.73 1.66
CA SER A 126 5.37 -13.40 1.33
C SER A 126 6.84 -13.19 1.70
N PHE A 127 7.56 -12.48 0.82
CA PHE A 127 8.90 -11.99 1.11
C PHE A 127 8.80 -10.68 1.91
N VAL A 128 9.36 -10.65 3.11
CA VAL A 128 9.39 -9.44 3.92
C VAL A 128 10.60 -8.58 3.54
N ILE A 129 10.37 -7.31 3.22
CA ILE A 129 11.44 -6.33 3.00
C ILE A 129 11.33 -5.27 4.09
N ASP A 130 12.37 -5.14 4.92
CA ASP A 130 12.51 -3.99 5.79
C ASP A 130 13.14 -2.83 5.02
N SER A 131 12.38 -1.74 4.90
CA SER A 131 12.79 -0.50 4.25
C SER A 131 13.26 0.57 5.23
N THR A 132 13.32 0.28 6.54
CA THR A 132 13.81 1.23 7.56
C THR A 132 15.22 1.76 7.25
N PRO A 133 16.22 0.92 6.95
CA PRO A 133 17.58 1.39 6.72
C PRO A 133 17.84 1.80 5.27
N ASN A 134 16.90 1.51 4.35
CA ASN A 134 17.17 1.59 2.91
C ASN A 134 16.73 2.92 2.31
N PHE A 135 17.45 3.37 1.30
CA PHE A 135 16.92 4.35 0.36
C PHE A 135 15.89 3.68 -0.58
N PRO A 136 14.99 4.46 -1.23
CA PRO A 136 13.99 3.89 -2.13
C PRO A 136 14.57 3.01 -3.24
N GLY A 137 15.73 3.39 -3.80
CA GLY A 137 16.41 2.63 -4.85
C GLY A 137 16.77 1.20 -4.42
N GLU A 138 17.39 1.04 -3.24
CA GLU A 138 17.78 -0.27 -2.72
C GLU A 138 16.55 -1.17 -2.43
N THR A 139 15.45 -0.56 -1.98
CA THR A 139 14.20 -1.28 -1.75
C THR A 139 13.61 -1.79 -3.08
N ILE A 140 13.67 -0.97 -4.13
CA ILE A 140 13.23 -1.35 -5.49
C ILE A 140 14.13 -2.46 -6.04
N GLU A 141 15.45 -2.34 -5.91
CA GLU A 141 16.40 -3.36 -6.38
C GLU A 141 16.15 -4.71 -5.71
N ARG A 142 15.93 -4.74 -4.38
CA ARG A 142 15.57 -5.96 -3.65
C ARG A 142 14.25 -6.54 -4.14
N ALA A 143 13.22 -5.71 -4.34
CA ALA A 143 11.93 -6.17 -4.84
C ALA A 143 12.05 -6.77 -6.25
N VAL A 144 12.78 -6.10 -7.15
CA VAL A 144 13.03 -6.60 -8.52
C VAL A 144 13.81 -7.91 -8.49
N TRP A 145 14.81 -8.05 -7.62
CA TRP A 145 15.56 -9.28 -7.47
C TRP A 145 14.67 -10.45 -7.02
N ILE A 146 13.80 -10.22 -6.02
CA ILE A 146 12.81 -11.21 -5.55
C ILE A 146 11.90 -11.65 -6.71
N VAL A 147 11.34 -10.68 -7.45
CA VAL A 147 10.44 -10.96 -8.58
C VAL A 147 11.14 -11.80 -9.65
N LYS A 148 12.35 -11.39 -10.08
CA LYS A 148 13.12 -12.11 -11.11
C LYS A 148 13.42 -13.55 -10.70
N ARG A 149 13.88 -13.73 -9.46
CA ARG A 149 14.17 -15.06 -8.91
C ARG A 149 12.92 -15.92 -8.89
N ARG A 150 11.80 -15.40 -8.35
CA ARG A 150 10.57 -16.17 -8.21
C ARG A 150 9.95 -16.55 -9.56
N LEU A 151 9.93 -15.63 -10.52
CA LEU A 151 9.43 -15.93 -11.87
C LEU A 151 10.30 -16.96 -12.60
N SER A 152 11.62 -16.96 -12.41
CA SER A 152 12.49 -18.01 -12.98
C SER A 152 12.21 -19.40 -12.39
N GLU A 153 11.83 -19.50 -11.12
CA GLU A 153 11.45 -20.78 -10.48
C GLU A 153 10.09 -21.29 -10.97
N VAL A 154 9.18 -20.39 -11.34
CA VAL A 154 7.84 -20.71 -11.85
C VAL A 154 7.91 -21.14 -13.32
N THR A 155 8.68 -20.44 -14.15
CA THR A 155 8.79 -20.75 -15.60
C THR A 155 9.59 -22.03 -15.88
N ASN A 156 10.46 -22.46 -14.95
CA ASN A 156 11.25 -23.68 -15.06
C ASN A 156 10.54 -24.93 -14.50
N LYS A 157 9.28 -24.80 -14.08
CA LYS A 157 8.39 -25.92 -13.71
C LYS A 157 7.35 -26.15 -14.79
#